data_AF-A0A534J891-F1
#
_entry.id   AF-A0A534J891-F1
#
_cell.length_a   1.000
_cell.length_b   1.000
_cell.length_c   1.000
_cell.angle_alpha   90.00
_cell.angle_beta   90.00
_cell.angle_gamma   90.00
#
_symmetry.space_group_name_H-M   'P 1'
#
loop_
_entity.id
_entity.type
_entity.pdbx_description
1 polymer ?
#
loop_
_entity_poly.entity_id
_entity_poly.type
_entity_poly.pdbx_seq_one_letter_code
_entity_poly.pdbx_strand_id
1 'polypeptide(L)' 'MIEGAHVRLRKVERQDLPLLHKWMNDRDVVAWARFSPEHMTSLAAVEKWYEKEL' A
#
# COMPACT_ATOMS: atom_id res chain seq x y z
N MET A 1 -17.85 2.47 -0.92
CA MET A 1 -17.13 3.37 -1.83
C MET A 1 -17.47 4.79 -1.41
N ILE A 2 -16.47 5.68 -1.32
CA ILE A 2 -16.64 7.08 -0.94
C ILE A 2 -16.12 7.93 -2.10
N GLU A 3 -16.93 8.86 -2.59
CA GLU A 3 -16.59 9.71 -3.73
C GLU A 3 -16.47 11.17 -3.30
N GLY A 4 -15.42 11.84 -3.78
CA GLY A 4 -15.23 13.28 -3.66
C GLY A 4 -15.02 13.92 -5.03
N ALA A 5 -14.89 15.25 -5.08
CA ALA A 5 -14.80 16.00 -6.33
C ALA A 5 -13.62 15.57 -7.25
N HIS A 6 -12.54 15.04 -6.67
CA HIS A 6 -11.31 14.68 -7.40
C HIS A 6 -10.83 13.26 -7.15
N VAL A 7 -11.39 12.56 -6.17
CA VAL A 7 -10.89 11.25 -5.73
C VAL A 7 -12.03 10.32 -5.38
N ARG A 8 -11.78 9.02 -5.58
CA ARG A 8 -12.69 7.95 -5.18
C ARG A 8 -11.92 6.95 -4.32
N LEU A 9 -12.49 6.62 -3.18
CA LEU A 9 -11.94 5.67 -2.23
C LEU A 9 -12.79 4.40 -2.23
N ARG A 10 -12.13 3.26 -2.39
CA ARG A 10 -12.73 1.93 -2.31
C ARG A 10 -11.88 1.01 -1.45
N LYS A 11 -12.45 -0.12 -1.04
CA LYS A 11 -11.68 -1.18 -0.39
C LYS A 11 -10.55 -1.60 -1.32
N VAL A 12 -9.38 -1.87 -0.74
CA VAL A 12 -8.23 -2.43 -1.45
C VAL A 12 -8.62 -3.81 -1.98
N GLU A 13 -8.24 -4.10 -3.22
CA GLU A 13 -8.43 -5.38 -3.88
C GLU A 13 -7.08 -5.95 -4.31
N ARG A 14 -7.04 -7.25 -4.63
CA ARG A 14 -5.79 -7.95 -4.97
C ARG A 14 -5.02 -7.29 -6.11
N GLN A 15 -5.72 -6.71 -7.08
CA GLN A 15 -5.13 -6.02 -8.23
C GLN A 15 -4.38 -4.71 -7.85
N ASP A 16 -4.64 -4.15 -6.67
CA ASP A 16 -4.02 -2.91 -6.21
C ASP A 16 -2.70 -3.14 -5.47
N LEU A 17 -2.44 -4.38 -5.02
CA LEU A 17 -1.28 -4.72 -4.21
C LEU A 17 0.06 -4.36 -4.87
N PRO A 18 0.25 -4.48 -6.20
CA PRO A 18 1.47 -4.01 -6.85
C PRO A 18 1.70 -2.50 -6.70
N LEU A 19 0.64 -1.69 -6.78
CA LEU A 19 0.73 -0.23 -6.61
C LEU A 19 0.97 0.13 -5.15
N LEU A 20 0.32 -0.58 -4.22
CA LEU A 20 0.54 -0.41 -2.79
C LEU A 20 2.00 -0.74 -2.42
N HIS A 21 2.50 -1.89 -2.89
CA HIS A 21 3.89 -2.31 -2.71
C HIS A 21 4.88 -1.27 -3.27
N LYS A 22 4.60 -0.67 -4.44
CA LYS A 22 5.43 0.40 -5.00
C LYS A 22 5.56 1.56 -4.01
N TRP A 23 4.45 2.06 -3.47
CA TRP A 23 4.47 3.17 -2.53
C TRP A 23 5.10 2.83 -1.18
N MET A 24 4.93 1.60 -0.69
CA MET A 24 5.58 1.11 0.53
C MET A 24 7.11 0.97 0.40
N ASN A 25 7.63 0.98 -0.83
CA ASN A 25 9.06 0.89 -1.11
C ASN A 25 9.61 2.15 -1.81
N ASP A 26 8.77 3.17 -1.99
CA ASP A 26 9.21 4.46 -2.53
C ASP A 26 9.96 5.21 -1.44
N ARG A 27 11.23 5.56 -1.72
CA ARG A 27 12.14 6.14 -0.72
C ARG A 27 11.63 7.46 -0.16
N ASP A 28 11.05 8.30 -1.01
CA ASP A 28 10.57 9.61 -0.60
C ASP A 28 9.33 9.44 0.28
N VAL A 29 8.41 8.55 -0.12
CA VAL A 29 7.21 8.26 0.68
C VAL A 29 7.56 7.65 2.03
N VAL A 30 8.48 6.67 2.06
CA VAL A 30 8.91 6.01 3.30
C VAL A 30 9.57 7.00 4.26
N ALA A 31 10.42 7.89 3.75
CA ALA A 31 11.06 8.94 4.56
C ALA A 31 10.03 9.84 5.27
N TRP A 32 8.92 10.18 4.61
CA TRP A 32 7.84 10.99 5.19
C TRP A 32 6.89 10.21 6.09
N ALA A 33 6.59 8.96 5.75
CA ALA A 33 5.58 8.14 6.41
C ALA A 33 6.02 7.55 7.77
N ARG A 34 7.19 7.94 8.30
CA ARG A 34 7.82 7.38 9.51
C ARG A 34 8.06 5.87 9.45
N PHE A 35 8.04 5.28 8.26
CA PHE A 35 8.59 3.95 8.06
C PHE A 35 10.11 4.10 8.02
N SER A 36 10.85 3.42 8.91
CA SER A 36 12.30 3.29 8.70
C SER A 36 12.52 2.70 7.29
N PRO A 37 13.49 3.17 6.51
CA PRO A 37 13.87 2.56 5.23
C PRO A 37 14.16 1.05 5.33
N GLU A 38 14.49 0.59 6.54
CA GLU A 38 14.69 -0.82 6.89
C GLU A 38 13.38 -1.63 6.96
N HIS A 39 12.24 -0.98 6.76
CA HIS A 39 10.91 -1.59 6.70
C HIS A 39 10.35 -1.70 5.28
N MET A 40 11.20 -1.52 4.25
CA MET A 40 10.89 -1.96 2.90
C MET A 40 10.44 -3.43 2.91
N THR A 41 9.49 -3.77 2.04
CA THR A 41 8.80 -5.06 2.09
C THR A 41 8.65 -5.65 0.70
N SER A 42 8.51 -6.97 0.61
CA SER A 42 8.28 -7.65 -0.66
C SER A 42 6.80 -7.68 -1.03
N LEU A 43 6.49 -7.81 -2.31
CA LEU A 43 5.11 -7.98 -2.77
C LEU A 43 4.43 -9.18 -2.10
N ALA A 44 5.15 -10.30 -1.95
CA ALA A 44 4.64 -11.49 -1.28
C ALA A 44 4.26 -11.24 0.20
N ALA A 45 5.00 -10.37 0.89
CA ALA A 45 4.64 -9.97 2.25
C ALA A 45 3.37 -9.09 2.28
N VAL A 46 3.19 -8.21 1.28
CA VAL A 46 1.97 -7.41 1.11
C VAL A 46 0.76 -8.29 0.79
N GLU A 47 0.92 -9.28 -0.09
CA GLU A 47 -0.12 -10.28 -0.41
C GLU A 47 -0.52 -11.08 0.82
N LYS A 48 0.47 -11.57 1.59
CA LYS A 48 0.22 -12.29 2.84
C LYS A 48 -0.47 -11.43 3.90
N TRP A 49 -0.16 -10.13 3.97
CA TRP A 49 -0.86 -9.20 4.84
C TRP A 49 -2.32 -9.03 4.40
N TYR A 50 -2.55 -8.80 3.10
CA TYR A 50 -3.90 -8.67 2.54
C TYR A 50 -4.77 -9.91 2.78
N GLU A 51 -4.19 -11.11 2.67
CA GLU A 51 -4.89 -12.38 2.94
C GLU A 51 -5.27 -12.58 4.42
N LYS A 52 -4.58 -11.92 5.37
CA LYS A 52 -4.94 -11.96 6.79
C LYS A 52 -6.08 -11.01 7.18
N GLU A 53 -6.29 -9.96 6.39
CA GLU A 53 -7.31 -8.93 6.60
C GLU A 53 -8.65 -9.27 5.90
N LEU A 54 -8.70 -10.42 5.24
CA LEU A 54 -9.88 -11.03 4.61
C LEU A 54 -10.66 -11.88 5.61
#